data_AF-A0A520TKR9-F1
#
_entry.id   AF-A0A520TKR9-F1
#
_cell.length_a   1.000
_cell.length_b   1.000
_cell.length_c   1.000
_cell.angle_alpha   90.00
_cell.angle_beta   90.00
_cell.angle_gamma   90.00
#
_symmetry.space_group_name_H-M   'P 1'
#
loop_
_entity.id
_entity.type
_entity.pdbx_description
1 polymer ?
#
loop_
_entity_poly.entity_id
_entity_poly.type
_entity_poly.pdbx_seq_one_letter_code
_entity_poly.pdbx_strand_id
1 'polypeptide(L)'
;MYKFLKISGLLISPFIIAFLYVVISSSGWFGSLPEDGKLVYSPRPIQNENLTEKQIFFGDLHVHTTFSQDAFLFSLPMLQGEGAHPPSDACNFARFCSSLDFFSITDHAEGMTKKMWEDSLESIRNCDAISGDNNKDLVVFAGWEWTQMGSSPETHYGHKNVILRNLYDVPEVPIGAGLTGLDLLIENDLTPFLPLIADFPPEQIDFDFLKFRDESYSIPFCDEDANEYSECKERALTPRELFNKIDELKLDALVIPHGTTWGIHSPANSNISSQLMNDNHDPEKQRLMEVYSGHGNSEIYRNILHT
;
A
#
# COMPACT_ATOMS: atom_id res chain seq x y z
N MET A 1 2.04 -9.23 -58.80
CA MET A 1 2.23 -8.21 -57.75
C MET A 1 0.96 -7.99 -56.90
N TYR A 2 -0.16 -7.55 -57.47
CA TYR A 2 -1.41 -7.26 -56.71
C TYR A 2 -2.00 -8.45 -55.92
N LYS A 3 -2.00 -9.67 -56.50
CA LYS A 3 -2.45 -10.89 -55.79
C LYS A 3 -1.54 -11.28 -54.61
N PHE A 4 -0.22 -11.11 -54.78
CA PHE A 4 0.76 -11.39 -53.74
C PHE A 4 0.65 -10.40 -52.57
N LEU A 5 0.49 -9.11 -52.88
CA LEU A 5 0.19 -8.06 -51.89
C LEU A 5 -1.14 -8.29 -51.16
N LYS A 6 -2.19 -8.75 -51.85
CA LYS A 6 -3.47 -9.10 -51.21
C LYS A 6 -3.33 -10.29 -50.24
N ILE A 7 -2.64 -11.35 -50.65
CA ILE A 7 -2.44 -12.54 -49.80
C ILE A 7 -1.53 -12.21 -48.61
N SER A 8 -0.46 -11.46 -48.85
CA SER A 8 0.44 -10.99 -47.78
C SER A 8 -0.28 -10.05 -46.80
N GLY A 9 -1.11 -9.12 -47.28
CA GLY A 9 -1.92 -8.26 -46.41
C GLY A 9 -2.94 -9.03 -45.57
N LEU A 10 -3.60 -10.04 -46.14
CA LEU A 10 -4.51 -10.93 -45.40
C LEU A 10 -3.78 -11.76 -44.33
N LEU A 11 -2.55 -12.19 -44.59
CA LEU A 11 -1.73 -12.94 -43.62
C LEU A 11 -1.19 -12.06 -42.49
N ILE A 12 -0.89 -10.79 -42.76
CA ILE A 12 -0.31 -9.86 -41.77
C ILE A 12 -1.40 -9.17 -40.93
N SER A 13 -2.60 -8.95 -41.50
CA SER A 13 -3.75 -8.32 -40.81
C SER A 13 -4.03 -8.83 -39.39
N PRO A 14 -4.14 -10.16 -39.12
CA PRO A 14 -4.42 -10.64 -37.76
C PRO A 14 -3.32 -10.28 -36.76
N PHE A 15 -2.05 -10.24 -37.19
CA PHE A 15 -0.94 -9.84 -36.33
C PHE A 15 -0.96 -8.35 -36.03
N ILE A 16 -1.32 -7.51 -37.02
CA ILE A 16 -1.50 -6.07 -36.79
C ILE A 16 -2.67 -5.83 -35.84
N ILE A 17 -3.79 -6.53 -36.01
CA ILE A 17 -4.96 -6.40 -35.13
C ILE A 17 -4.61 -6.83 -33.71
N ALA A 18 -3.94 -7.98 -33.53
CA ALA A 18 -3.50 -8.45 -32.23
C ALA A 18 -2.50 -7.46 -31.59
N PHE A 19 -1.56 -6.93 -32.36
CA PHE A 19 -0.61 -5.92 -31.88
C PHE A 19 -1.33 -4.64 -31.44
N LEU A 20 -2.23 -4.10 -32.26
CA LEU A 20 -3.02 -2.92 -31.91
C LEU A 20 -3.90 -3.17 -30.68
N TYR A 21 -4.54 -4.33 -30.59
CA TYR A 21 -5.31 -4.71 -29.42
C TYR A 21 -4.44 -4.70 -28.16
N VAL A 22 -3.29 -5.36 -28.19
CA VAL A 22 -2.38 -5.43 -27.03
C VAL A 22 -1.87 -4.04 -26.65
N VAL A 23 -1.45 -3.22 -27.62
CA VAL A 23 -0.94 -1.87 -27.36
C VAL A 23 -2.03 -0.96 -26.76
N ILE A 24 -3.22 -0.93 -27.35
CA ILE A 24 -4.32 -0.08 -26.84
C ILE A 24 -4.79 -0.59 -25.48
N SER A 25 -4.93 -1.90 -25.30
CA SER A 25 -5.32 -2.49 -24.02
C SER A 25 -4.30 -2.22 -22.92
N SER A 26 -3.01 -2.26 -23.25
CA SER A 26 -1.92 -2.00 -22.31
C SER A 26 -1.83 -0.56 -21.81
N SER A 27 -2.49 0.39 -22.48
CA SER A 27 -2.43 1.81 -22.15
C SER A 27 -3.32 2.23 -20.97
N GLY A 28 -4.03 1.28 -20.33
CA GLY A 28 -4.95 1.59 -19.24
C GLY A 28 -6.27 2.23 -19.68
N TRP A 29 -6.54 2.41 -20.98
CA TRP A 29 -7.76 3.09 -21.47
C TRP A 29 -9.03 2.36 -21.00
N PHE A 30 -9.05 1.03 -21.05
CA PHE A 30 -10.26 0.24 -20.79
C PHE A 30 -10.51 -0.08 -19.31
N GLY A 31 -9.63 0.37 -18.41
CA GLY A 31 -9.77 0.16 -16.98
C GLY A 31 -10.34 1.38 -16.26
N SER A 32 -10.74 1.14 -15.02
CA SER A 32 -11.07 2.15 -14.03
C SER A 32 -10.05 2.10 -12.89
N LEU A 33 -9.86 3.22 -12.20
CA LEU A 33 -9.15 3.19 -10.93
C LEU A 33 -9.93 2.35 -9.91
N PRO A 34 -9.25 1.70 -8.95
CA PRO A 34 -9.93 1.00 -7.88
C PRO A 34 -10.81 2.00 -7.12
N GLU A 35 -12.07 1.63 -6.93
CA GLU A 35 -13.05 2.41 -6.17
C GLU A 35 -13.27 1.78 -4.81
N ASP A 36 -13.71 2.58 -3.84
CA ASP A 36 -14.17 2.01 -2.58
C ASP A 36 -15.49 1.22 -2.77
N GLY A 37 -15.69 0.23 -1.91
CA GLY A 37 -16.87 -0.63 -1.85
C GLY A 37 -17.96 -0.13 -0.89
N LYS A 38 -18.64 -1.07 -0.24
CA LYS A 38 -19.78 -0.80 0.66
C LYS A 38 -19.47 -1.22 2.08
N LEU A 39 -19.61 -0.27 3.00
CA LEU A 39 -19.60 -0.55 4.43
C LEU A 39 -20.89 -1.26 4.88
N VAL A 40 -20.74 -2.16 5.86
CA VAL A 40 -21.86 -2.78 6.57
C VAL A 40 -22.22 -1.92 7.78
N TYR A 41 -23.31 -1.16 7.67
CA TYR A 41 -23.73 -0.20 8.73
C TYR A 41 -24.37 -0.84 9.97
N SER A 42 -24.58 -2.15 9.98
CA SER A 42 -25.03 -2.86 11.18
C SER A 42 -23.94 -2.76 12.26
N PRO A 43 -24.27 -2.46 13.52
CA PRO A 43 -23.28 -2.46 14.60
C PRO A 43 -22.84 -3.89 14.93
N ARG A 44 -21.63 -4.05 15.49
CA ARG A 44 -21.23 -5.34 16.09
C ARG A 44 -22.11 -5.67 17.31
N PRO A 45 -22.34 -6.95 17.63
CA PRO A 45 -23.03 -7.34 18.86
C PRO A 45 -22.31 -6.75 20.08
N ILE A 46 -23.01 -5.93 20.87
CA ILE A 46 -22.45 -5.29 22.07
C ILE A 46 -22.48 -6.28 23.23
N GLN A 47 -21.34 -6.54 23.85
CA GLN A 47 -21.29 -7.18 25.16
C GLN A 47 -21.40 -6.11 26.25
N ASN A 48 -22.53 -6.11 26.97
CA ASN A 48 -22.71 -5.25 28.14
C ASN A 48 -22.02 -5.87 29.36
N GLU A 49 -20.70 -5.77 29.42
CA GLU A 49 -19.94 -6.12 30.61
C GLU A 49 -19.63 -4.87 31.43
N ASN A 50 -19.91 -4.92 32.74
CA ASN A 50 -19.45 -3.89 33.65
C ASN A 50 -17.94 -4.05 33.85
N LEU A 51 -17.17 -3.20 33.18
CA LEU A 51 -15.72 -3.23 33.21
C LEU A 51 -15.21 -2.68 34.56
N THR A 52 -14.80 -3.59 35.44
CA THR A 52 -14.18 -3.24 36.73
C THR A 52 -12.65 -3.42 36.72
N GLU A 53 -12.08 -3.88 35.61
CA GLU A 53 -10.66 -4.23 35.46
C GLU A 53 -10.05 -3.60 34.20
N LYS A 54 -8.71 -3.65 34.09
CA LYS A 54 -7.98 -3.19 32.90
C LYS A 54 -8.35 -4.04 31.68
N GLN A 55 -8.58 -3.40 30.54
CA GLN A 55 -8.88 -4.07 29.28
C GLN A 55 -7.64 -4.23 28.42
N ILE A 56 -7.57 -5.33 27.68
CA ILE A 56 -6.61 -5.56 26.60
C ILE A 56 -7.36 -5.30 25.30
N PHE A 57 -6.75 -4.52 24.41
CA PHE A 57 -7.28 -4.26 23.08
C PHE A 57 -6.41 -4.95 22.03
N PHE A 58 -7.06 -5.58 21.05
CA PHE A 58 -6.44 -6.24 19.92
C PHE A 58 -6.69 -5.41 18.66
N GLY A 59 -5.64 -5.13 17.90
CA GLY A 59 -5.79 -4.31 16.71
C GLY A 59 -4.69 -4.55 15.69
N ASP A 60 -4.88 -3.92 14.53
CA ASP A 60 -4.00 -4.08 13.37
C ASP A 60 -3.65 -2.71 12.77
N LEU A 61 -2.38 -2.36 12.79
CA LEU A 61 -1.87 -1.07 12.29
C LEU A 61 -1.06 -1.24 11.01
N HIS A 62 -1.23 -2.35 10.30
CA HIS A 62 -0.53 -2.65 9.07
C HIS A 62 -1.45 -3.40 8.09
N VAL A 63 -2.29 -2.66 7.36
CA VAL A 63 -3.30 -3.22 6.47
C VAL A 63 -3.21 -2.58 5.09
N HIS A 64 -3.12 -3.42 4.06
CA HIS A 64 -3.13 -3.01 2.67
C HIS A 64 -4.46 -3.37 2.01
N THR A 65 -4.86 -2.56 1.05
CA THR A 65 -6.05 -2.64 0.22
C THR A 65 -5.61 -2.53 -1.23
N THR A 66 -6.51 -2.74 -2.19
CA THR A 66 -6.18 -2.57 -3.62
C THR A 66 -5.91 -1.13 -4.05
N PHE A 67 -5.86 -0.17 -3.12
CA PHE A 67 -5.28 1.15 -3.38
C PHE A 67 -3.74 1.14 -3.27
N SER A 68 -3.17 0.11 -2.65
CA SER A 68 -1.74 -0.18 -2.64
C SER A 68 -1.32 -1.01 -3.86
N GLN A 69 -0.17 -0.70 -4.45
CA GLN A 69 0.31 -1.33 -5.67
C GLN A 69 0.62 -2.83 -5.49
N ASP A 70 1.06 -3.24 -4.31
CA ASP A 70 1.37 -4.63 -3.99
C ASP A 70 0.11 -5.48 -3.88
N ALA A 71 -0.85 -5.06 -3.06
CA ALA A 71 -2.13 -5.73 -2.86
C ALA A 71 -2.93 -5.78 -4.16
N PHE A 72 -2.90 -4.71 -4.97
CA PHE A 72 -3.54 -4.75 -6.28
C PHE A 72 -2.85 -5.74 -7.22
N LEU A 73 -1.52 -5.72 -7.34
CA LEU A 73 -0.81 -6.69 -8.16
C LEU A 73 -1.12 -8.14 -7.75
N PHE A 74 -1.05 -8.45 -6.45
CA PHE A 74 -1.30 -9.80 -5.93
C PHE A 74 -2.77 -10.21 -5.94
N SER A 75 -3.70 -9.27 -6.15
CA SER A 75 -5.11 -9.59 -6.38
C SER A 75 -5.41 -10.12 -7.79
N LEU A 76 -4.47 -9.99 -8.73
CA LEU A 76 -4.69 -10.39 -10.12
C LEU A 76 -4.83 -11.91 -10.30
N PRO A 77 -5.73 -12.39 -11.19
CA PRO A 77 -5.92 -13.82 -11.42
C PRO A 77 -4.66 -14.54 -11.91
N MET A 78 -3.79 -13.88 -12.68
CA MET A 78 -2.47 -14.39 -13.09
C MET A 78 -1.61 -14.84 -11.88
N LEU A 79 -1.77 -14.19 -10.73
CA LEU A 79 -1.06 -14.50 -9.48
C LEU A 79 -1.91 -15.33 -8.51
N GLN A 80 -3.02 -15.91 -8.99
CA GLN A 80 -4.00 -16.65 -8.18
C GLN A 80 -4.63 -15.79 -7.07
N GLY A 81 -4.74 -14.49 -7.29
CA GLY A 81 -5.40 -13.56 -6.38
C GLY A 81 -6.91 -13.78 -6.30
N GLU A 82 -7.51 -13.36 -5.18
CA GLU A 82 -8.95 -13.50 -4.91
C GLU A 82 -9.81 -12.36 -5.49
N GLY A 83 -9.17 -11.40 -6.17
CA GLY A 83 -9.80 -10.19 -6.68
C GLY A 83 -9.62 -8.99 -5.76
N ALA A 84 -10.26 -7.87 -6.13
CA ALA A 84 -10.01 -6.60 -5.48
C ALA A 84 -10.65 -6.48 -4.08
N HIS A 85 -9.89 -5.91 -3.15
CA HIS A 85 -10.26 -5.69 -1.75
C HIS A 85 -10.08 -4.21 -1.39
N PRO A 86 -11.12 -3.38 -1.53
CA PRO A 86 -11.06 -1.95 -1.26
C PRO A 86 -11.03 -1.61 0.24
N PRO A 87 -10.77 -0.33 0.61
CA PRO A 87 -10.78 0.15 2.01
C PRO A 87 -11.99 -0.28 2.86
N SER A 88 -13.20 -0.26 2.30
CA SER A 88 -14.41 -0.71 3.00
C SER A 88 -14.42 -2.20 3.33
N ASP A 89 -13.78 -3.06 2.51
CA ASP A 89 -13.62 -4.48 2.83
C ASP A 89 -12.72 -4.64 4.06
N ALA A 90 -11.63 -3.87 4.15
CA ALA A 90 -10.76 -3.87 5.33
C ALA A 90 -11.53 -3.48 6.60
N CYS A 91 -12.35 -2.42 6.56
CA CYS A 91 -13.23 -2.06 7.69
C CYS A 91 -14.21 -3.18 8.05
N ASN A 92 -14.91 -3.75 7.06
CA ASN A 92 -15.88 -4.82 7.30
C ASN A 92 -15.20 -6.06 7.90
N PHE A 93 -14.03 -6.43 7.38
CA PHE A 93 -13.25 -7.57 7.86
C PHE A 93 -12.74 -7.34 9.29
N ALA A 94 -12.18 -6.16 9.57
CA ALA A 94 -11.75 -5.77 10.91
C ALA A 94 -12.90 -5.88 11.92
N ARG A 95 -14.10 -5.42 11.54
CA ARG A 95 -15.28 -5.44 12.41
C ARG A 95 -15.81 -6.86 12.63
N PHE A 96 -16.08 -7.61 11.57
CA PHE A 96 -16.88 -8.83 11.67
C PHE A 96 -16.07 -10.13 11.66
N CYS A 97 -14.96 -10.17 10.94
CA CYS A 97 -14.16 -11.39 10.78
C CYS A 97 -13.06 -11.48 11.82
N SER A 98 -12.26 -10.42 11.97
CA SER A 98 -11.17 -10.38 12.96
C SER A 98 -11.62 -9.89 14.32
N SER A 99 -12.78 -9.23 14.38
CA SER A 99 -13.33 -8.64 15.62
C SER A 99 -12.36 -7.70 16.34
N LEU A 100 -11.59 -6.91 15.60
CA LEU A 100 -10.60 -5.97 16.14
C LEU A 100 -11.24 -4.87 16.99
N ASP A 101 -10.47 -4.35 17.93
CA ASP A 101 -10.79 -3.18 18.74
C ASP A 101 -10.29 -1.89 18.10
N PHE A 102 -9.19 -1.97 17.37
CA PHE A 102 -8.70 -0.86 16.56
C PHE A 102 -8.00 -1.30 15.28
N PHE A 103 -8.00 -0.45 14.25
CA PHE A 103 -7.17 -0.69 13.07
C PHE A 103 -6.79 0.58 12.30
N SER A 104 -5.86 0.44 11.36
CA SER A 104 -5.50 1.47 10.39
C SER A 104 -5.30 0.85 9.00
N ILE A 105 -5.63 1.61 7.95
CA ILE A 105 -5.22 1.31 6.58
C ILE A 105 -3.88 2.01 6.35
N THR A 106 -2.88 1.27 5.86
CA THR A 106 -1.52 1.73 5.65
C THR A 106 -1.03 1.33 4.26
N ASP A 107 -1.82 1.63 3.24
CA ASP A 107 -1.41 1.43 1.85
C ASP A 107 -0.10 2.17 1.55
N HIS A 108 0.70 1.62 0.62
CA HIS A 108 1.98 2.21 0.20
C HIS A 108 1.79 3.59 -0.42
N ALA A 109 2.45 4.60 0.13
CA ALA A 109 2.35 5.97 -0.35
C ALA A 109 2.94 6.14 -1.77
N GLU A 110 3.90 5.29 -2.15
CA GLU A 110 4.62 5.33 -3.43
C GLU A 110 3.69 5.09 -4.63
N GLY A 111 2.71 4.19 -4.49
CA GLY A 111 1.76 3.83 -5.53
C GLY A 111 0.47 4.64 -5.51
N MET A 112 0.21 5.40 -4.45
CA MET A 112 -1.07 6.06 -4.22
C MET A 112 -1.20 7.40 -4.96
N THR A 113 -2.36 7.65 -5.56
CA THR A 113 -2.72 8.99 -6.09
C THR A 113 -3.36 9.84 -5.00
N LYS A 114 -3.45 11.16 -5.18
CA LYS A 114 -4.18 12.03 -4.24
C LYS A 114 -5.63 11.59 -4.08
N LYS A 115 -6.28 11.18 -5.18
CA LYS A 115 -7.66 10.70 -5.15
C LYS A 115 -7.81 9.43 -4.30
N MET A 116 -6.91 8.46 -4.44
CA MET A 116 -6.93 7.23 -3.62
C MET A 116 -6.71 7.54 -2.14
N TRP A 117 -5.83 8.50 -1.83
CA TRP A 117 -5.64 8.96 -0.46
C TRP A 117 -6.91 9.58 0.13
N GLU A 118 -7.54 10.50 -0.61
CA GLU A 118 -8.81 11.11 -0.21
C GLU A 118 -9.92 10.07 -0.02
N ASP A 119 -10.00 9.08 -0.89
CA ASP A 119 -10.98 7.99 -0.82
C ASP A 119 -10.73 7.05 0.37
N SER A 120 -9.47 6.74 0.67
CA SER A 120 -9.10 5.94 1.85
C SER A 120 -9.46 6.70 3.14
N LEU A 121 -9.20 8.00 3.19
CA LEU A 121 -9.61 8.88 4.28
C LEU A 121 -11.13 8.97 4.44
N GLU A 122 -11.86 9.08 3.33
CA GLU A 122 -13.32 9.06 3.35
C GLU A 122 -13.85 7.72 3.87
N SER A 123 -13.30 6.61 3.38
CA SER A 123 -13.69 5.26 3.81
C SER A 123 -13.45 5.03 5.30
N ILE A 124 -12.28 5.39 5.82
CA ILE A 124 -11.95 5.21 7.24
C ILE A 124 -12.82 6.11 8.14
N ARG A 125 -13.13 7.34 7.72
CA ARG A 125 -14.07 8.23 8.44
C ARG A 125 -15.50 7.69 8.42
N ASN A 126 -15.93 7.14 7.29
CA ASN A 126 -17.24 6.49 7.20
C ASN A 126 -17.30 5.24 8.07
N CYS A 127 -16.20 4.47 8.18
CA CYS A 127 -16.05 3.35 9.09
C CYS A 127 -16.16 3.79 10.57
N ASP A 128 -15.47 4.87 10.94
CA ASP A 128 -15.54 5.48 12.28
C ASP A 128 -16.99 5.88 12.66
N ALA A 129 -17.72 6.43 11.70
CA ALA A 129 -19.06 6.97 11.90
C ALA A 129 -20.15 5.90 12.10
N ILE A 130 -19.86 4.61 11.89
CA ILE A 130 -20.84 3.52 12.03
C ILE A 130 -21.28 3.36 13.49
N SER A 131 -20.35 3.52 14.44
CA SER A 131 -20.62 3.41 15.87
C SER A 131 -20.45 4.76 16.58
N GLY A 132 -21.33 5.04 17.54
CA GLY A 132 -21.34 6.31 18.26
C GLY A 132 -20.18 6.42 19.25
N ASP A 133 -19.75 7.64 19.55
CA ASP A 133 -18.59 7.93 20.40
C ASP A 133 -18.60 7.27 21.78
N ASN A 134 -19.79 7.11 22.38
CA ASN A 134 -19.93 6.50 23.70
C ASN A 134 -19.92 4.96 23.67
N ASN A 135 -19.92 4.36 22.48
CA ASN A 135 -19.95 2.91 22.29
C ASN A 135 -19.33 2.56 20.93
N LYS A 136 -18.04 2.86 20.78
CA LYS A 136 -17.26 2.52 19.59
C LYS A 136 -17.11 1.01 19.49
N ASP A 137 -17.55 0.46 18.37
CA ASP A 137 -17.30 -0.93 18.03
C ASP A 137 -15.98 -1.13 17.28
N LEU A 138 -15.32 -0.08 16.79
CA LEU A 138 -13.97 -0.15 16.24
C LEU A 138 -13.37 1.24 16.31
N VAL A 139 -12.17 1.37 16.86
CA VAL A 139 -11.40 2.61 16.80
C VAL A 139 -10.55 2.59 15.54
N VAL A 140 -10.59 3.66 14.76
CA VAL A 140 -9.88 3.68 13.48
C VAL A 140 -8.87 4.81 13.44
N PHE A 141 -7.78 4.58 12.71
CA PHE A 141 -6.73 5.56 12.50
C PHE A 141 -6.47 5.73 11.00
N ALA A 142 -6.26 6.97 10.57
CA ALA A 142 -5.68 7.25 9.26
C ALA A 142 -4.18 6.95 9.30
N GLY A 143 -3.65 6.39 8.23
CA GLY A 143 -2.23 6.09 8.13
C GLY A 143 -1.81 5.79 6.70
N TRP A 144 -0.51 5.59 6.51
CA TRP A 144 0.08 5.14 5.27
C TRP A 144 1.36 4.37 5.58
N GLU A 145 1.84 3.59 4.62
CA GLU A 145 3.18 3.03 4.68
C GLU A 145 4.16 3.88 3.86
N TRP A 146 5.28 4.22 4.50
CA TRP A 146 6.49 4.72 3.85
C TRP A 146 7.43 3.55 3.60
N THR A 147 7.78 3.28 2.35
CA THR A 147 8.37 1.99 1.95
C THR A 147 9.71 2.17 1.27
N GLN A 148 10.80 2.02 2.03
CA GLN A 148 12.16 2.21 1.51
C GLN A 148 12.90 0.89 1.35
N MET A 149 13.50 0.71 0.16
CA MET A 149 14.34 -0.44 -0.14
C MET A 149 15.71 -0.02 -0.71
N GLY A 150 16.74 -0.06 0.14
CA GLY A 150 18.13 0.02 -0.30
C GLY A 150 18.67 -1.29 -0.89
N SER A 151 19.61 -1.21 -1.84
CA SER A 151 20.32 -2.37 -2.41
C SER A 151 21.47 -2.89 -1.53
N SER A 152 21.86 -2.14 -0.51
CA SER A 152 22.90 -2.47 0.46
C SER A 152 22.43 -2.19 1.90
N PRO A 153 22.94 -2.90 2.92
CA PRO A 153 22.59 -2.64 4.32
C PRO A 153 22.79 -1.19 4.76
N GLU A 154 23.80 -0.51 4.22
CA GLU A 154 24.17 0.85 4.58
C GLU A 154 23.15 1.89 4.08
N THR A 155 22.41 1.54 3.02
CA THR A 155 21.43 2.41 2.36
C THR A 155 20.00 1.90 2.51
N HIS A 156 19.79 0.85 3.32
CA HIS A 156 18.47 0.23 3.53
C HIS A 156 17.90 0.65 4.88
N TYR A 157 16.75 1.31 4.83
CA TYR A 157 16.04 1.85 5.99
C TYR A 157 14.73 1.12 6.29
N GLY A 158 14.43 0.04 5.56
CA GLY A 158 13.19 -0.70 5.76
C GLY A 158 11.97 0.20 5.54
N HIS A 159 10.86 -0.20 6.14
CA HIS A 159 9.57 0.41 5.93
C HIS A 159 9.03 0.97 7.25
N LYS A 160 8.04 1.85 7.17
CA LYS A 160 7.44 2.50 8.34
C LYS A 160 5.96 2.76 8.11
N ASN A 161 5.11 2.23 8.99
CA ASN A 161 3.73 2.68 9.05
C ASN A 161 3.67 3.97 9.85
N VAL A 162 3.07 5.00 9.25
CA VAL A 162 2.77 6.25 9.93
C VAL A 162 1.30 6.25 10.29
N ILE A 163 1.00 6.25 11.58
CA ILE A 163 -0.34 6.20 12.13
C ILE A 163 -0.66 7.55 12.76
N LEU A 164 -1.68 8.23 12.24
CA LEU A 164 -2.10 9.54 12.72
C LEU A 164 -3.05 9.41 13.89
N ARG A 165 -2.81 10.18 14.95
CA ARG A 165 -3.69 10.19 16.13
C ARG A 165 -5.07 10.76 15.83
N ASN A 166 -5.17 11.70 14.89
CA ASN A 166 -6.40 12.39 14.55
C ASN A 166 -6.79 12.10 13.09
N LEU A 167 -8.00 11.55 12.89
CA LEU A 167 -8.60 11.22 11.60
C LEU A 167 -8.80 12.40 10.65
N TYR A 168 -8.75 13.63 11.17
CA TYR A 168 -9.01 14.86 10.43
C TYR A 168 -7.78 15.76 10.28
N ASP A 169 -6.72 15.52 11.05
CA ASP A 169 -5.45 16.24 10.95
C ASP A 169 -4.47 15.39 10.14
N VAL A 170 -4.60 15.50 8.82
CA VAL A 170 -3.99 14.61 7.84
C VAL A 170 -3.26 15.44 6.77
N PRO A 171 -2.16 14.93 6.18
CA PRO A 171 -1.51 15.63 5.08
C PRO A 171 -2.39 15.63 3.82
N GLU A 172 -2.09 16.54 2.89
CA GLU A 172 -2.78 16.61 1.60
C GLU A 172 -2.55 15.36 0.74
N VAL A 173 -1.35 14.80 0.80
CA VAL A 173 -0.95 13.51 0.22
C VAL A 173 -0.02 12.78 1.20
N PRO A 174 0.02 11.43 1.21
CA PRO A 174 0.93 10.70 2.07
C PRO A 174 2.40 10.88 1.60
N ILE A 175 3.35 10.65 2.51
CA ILE A 175 4.77 10.82 2.25
C ILE A 175 5.39 9.44 1.99
N GLY A 176 5.81 9.17 0.75
CA GLY A 176 6.51 7.94 0.37
C GLY A 176 8.04 8.04 0.47
N ALA A 177 8.74 6.93 0.26
CA ALA A 177 10.21 6.87 0.22
C ALA A 177 10.78 7.12 -1.18
N GLY A 178 9.95 7.02 -2.22
CA GLY A 178 10.34 6.94 -3.62
C GLY A 178 10.19 5.51 -4.17
N LEU A 179 10.46 5.32 -5.47
CA LEU A 179 10.20 4.04 -6.14
C LEU A 179 11.07 2.90 -5.59
N THR A 180 10.43 1.79 -5.27
CA THR A 180 11.04 0.53 -4.85
C THR A 180 11.25 -0.43 -6.02
N GLY A 181 11.78 -1.63 -5.75
CA GLY A 181 11.94 -2.66 -6.77
C GLY A 181 10.61 -3.14 -7.39
N LEU A 182 9.53 -3.15 -6.61
CA LEU A 182 8.21 -3.51 -7.11
C LEU A 182 7.65 -2.42 -8.02
N ASP A 183 7.83 -1.16 -7.62
CA ASP A 183 7.40 0.00 -8.39
C ASP A 183 8.08 0.03 -9.77
N LEU A 184 9.39 -0.21 -9.81
CA LEU A 184 10.17 -0.31 -11.05
C LEU A 184 9.75 -1.51 -11.92
N LEU A 185 9.30 -2.61 -11.31
CA LEU A 185 8.73 -3.73 -12.04
C LEU A 185 7.40 -3.33 -12.67
N ILE A 186 6.53 -2.68 -11.92
CA ILE A 186 5.19 -2.27 -12.36
C ILE A 186 5.29 -1.20 -13.47
N GLU A 187 6.17 -0.22 -13.33
CA GLU A 187 6.40 0.88 -14.28
C GLU A 187 7.02 0.40 -15.61
N ASN A 188 7.71 -0.74 -15.63
CA ASN A 188 8.42 -1.24 -16.80
C ASN A 188 7.53 -1.38 -18.06
N ASP A 189 8.01 -0.89 -19.21
CA ASP A 189 7.28 -0.92 -20.50
C ASP A 189 6.73 -2.29 -20.94
N LEU A 190 7.28 -3.40 -20.43
CA LEU A 190 6.86 -4.76 -20.80
C LEU A 190 5.82 -5.36 -19.84
N THR A 191 5.81 -4.94 -18.58
CA THR A 191 4.86 -5.41 -17.55
C THR A 191 3.39 -5.27 -17.94
N PRO A 192 2.95 -4.20 -18.64
CA PRO A 192 1.57 -4.03 -19.11
C PRO A 192 1.05 -5.18 -19.99
N PHE A 193 1.93 -5.92 -20.65
CA PHE A 193 1.55 -7.02 -21.53
C PHE A 193 1.32 -8.34 -20.79
N LEU A 194 1.87 -8.48 -19.58
CA LEU A 194 1.78 -9.71 -18.80
C LEU A 194 0.33 -10.12 -18.48
N PRO A 195 -0.52 -9.27 -17.87
CA PRO A 195 -1.89 -9.66 -17.54
C PRO A 195 -2.70 -9.99 -18.80
N LEU A 196 -2.50 -9.26 -19.91
CA LEU A 196 -3.21 -9.47 -21.17
C LEU A 196 -2.92 -10.82 -21.86
N ILE A 197 -1.81 -11.46 -21.52
CA ILE A 197 -1.38 -12.75 -22.11
C ILE A 197 -1.58 -13.89 -21.13
N ALA A 198 -1.14 -13.71 -19.89
CA ALA A 198 -1.15 -14.77 -18.89
C ALA A 198 -2.56 -15.10 -18.40
N ASP A 199 -3.46 -14.11 -18.37
CA ASP A 199 -4.86 -14.29 -18.01
C ASP A 199 -5.79 -14.16 -19.22
N PHE A 200 -5.43 -14.75 -20.37
CA PHE A 200 -6.25 -14.60 -21.57
C PHE A 200 -7.51 -15.50 -21.55
N PRO A 201 -8.74 -14.97 -21.79
CA PRO A 201 -9.04 -13.56 -22.06
C PRO A 201 -9.05 -12.70 -20.79
N PRO A 202 -8.41 -11.50 -20.81
CA PRO A 202 -8.26 -10.68 -19.61
C PRO A 202 -9.60 -10.27 -19.01
N GLU A 203 -9.64 -10.23 -17.69
CA GLU A 203 -10.78 -9.81 -16.89
C GLU A 203 -10.77 -8.29 -16.66
N GLN A 204 -11.87 -7.73 -16.12
CA GLN A 204 -11.94 -6.29 -15.88
C GLN A 204 -10.83 -5.80 -14.93
N ILE A 205 -10.48 -6.61 -13.92
CA ILE A 205 -9.44 -6.30 -12.94
C ILE A 205 -8.06 -6.13 -13.58
N ASP A 206 -7.76 -6.84 -14.67
CA ASP A 206 -6.52 -6.66 -15.42
C ASP A 206 -6.46 -5.27 -16.04
N PHE A 207 -7.55 -4.84 -16.68
CA PHE A 207 -7.64 -3.51 -17.27
C PHE A 207 -7.58 -2.43 -16.18
N ASP A 208 -8.24 -2.64 -15.05
CA ASP A 208 -8.22 -1.72 -13.91
C ASP A 208 -6.81 -1.58 -13.33
N PHE A 209 -6.04 -2.67 -13.23
CA PHE A 209 -4.63 -2.61 -12.83
C PHE A 209 -3.76 -1.87 -13.86
N LEU A 210 -4.02 -2.04 -15.16
CA LEU A 210 -3.33 -1.27 -16.20
C LEU A 210 -3.66 0.23 -16.12
N LYS A 211 -4.90 0.57 -15.74
CA LYS A 211 -5.33 1.95 -15.48
C LYS A 211 -4.67 2.53 -14.23
N PHE A 212 -4.62 1.77 -13.14
CA PHE A 212 -3.88 2.12 -11.92
C PHE A 212 -2.41 2.39 -12.23
N ARG A 213 -1.75 1.49 -12.97
CA ARG A 213 -0.35 1.68 -13.37
C ARG A 213 -0.17 2.98 -14.16
N ASP A 214 -0.97 3.18 -15.21
CA ASP A 214 -0.84 4.36 -16.07
C ASP A 214 -1.00 5.65 -15.26
N GLU A 215 -2.01 5.73 -14.40
CA GLU A 215 -2.28 6.94 -13.63
C GLU A 215 -1.24 7.16 -12.53
N SER A 216 -1.03 6.18 -11.66
CA SER A 216 -0.15 6.29 -10.50
C SER A 216 1.29 6.61 -10.88
N TYR A 217 1.82 6.03 -11.96
CA TYR A 217 3.22 6.21 -12.37
C TYR A 217 3.41 7.34 -13.39
N SER A 218 2.33 8.00 -13.84
CA SER A 218 2.43 9.25 -14.60
C SER A 218 2.61 10.49 -13.72
N ILE A 219 2.32 10.37 -12.43
CA ILE A 219 2.41 11.47 -11.46
C ILE A 219 3.87 11.60 -10.98
N PRO A 220 4.52 12.77 -11.16
CA PRO A 220 5.90 12.99 -10.74
C PRO A 220 6.03 13.18 -9.23
N PHE A 221 7.26 13.12 -8.70
CA PHE A 221 7.54 13.54 -7.33
C PHE A 221 7.58 15.07 -7.20
N CYS A 222 7.16 15.60 -6.05
CA CYS A 222 7.07 17.04 -5.81
C CYS A 222 8.42 17.79 -5.84
N ASP A 223 9.53 17.09 -5.62
CA ASP A 223 10.89 17.65 -5.72
C ASP A 223 11.48 17.59 -7.15
N GLU A 224 10.80 16.90 -8.07
CA GLU A 224 11.14 16.81 -9.49
C GLU A 224 10.27 17.73 -10.36
N ASP A 225 9.06 18.06 -9.89
CA ASP A 225 8.15 18.94 -10.59
C ASP A 225 8.47 20.43 -10.34
N ALA A 226 8.64 21.19 -11.43
CA ALA A 226 8.86 22.62 -11.38
C ALA A 226 7.55 23.43 -11.45
N ASN A 227 6.42 22.76 -11.67
CA ASN A 227 5.11 23.39 -11.84
C ASN A 227 4.26 23.25 -10.56
N GLU A 228 4.09 24.36 -9.87
CA GLU A 228 3.34 24.49 -8.61
C GLU A 228 1.85 24.07 -8.70
N TYR A 229 1.33 23.85 -9.92
CA TYR A 229 -0.08 23.54 -10.17
C TYR A 229 -0.36 22.09 -10.59
N SER A 230 0.65 21.23 -10.75
CA SER A 230 0.43 19.81 -11.04
C SER A 230 0.23 19.02 -9.76
N GLU A 231 -0.54 17.94 -9.84
CA GLU A 231 -0.51 16.89 -8.82
C GLU A 231 0.89 16.26 -8.79
N CYS A 232 1.40 16.02 -7.58
CA CYS A 232 2.70 15.40 -7.36
C CYS A 232 2.67 14.50 -6.11
N LYS A 233 3.61 13.54 -6.05
CA LYS A 233 3.80 12.65 -4.90
C LYS A 233 4.85 13.21 -3.95
N GLU A 234 4.49 13.34 -2.68
CA GLU A 234 5.42 13.78 -1.64
C GLU A 234 6.36 12.64 -1.26
N ARG A 235 7.67 12.91 -1.11
CA ARG A 235 8.64 11.89 -0.72
C ARG A 235 9.68 12.35 0.28
N ALA A 236 10.15 11.42 1.09
CA ALA A 236 11.30 11.55 1.98
C ALA A 236 12.23 10.36 1.77
N LEU A 237 13.47 10.57 1.35
CA LEU A 237 14.38 9.48 0.97
C LEU A 237 14.98 8.76 2.18
N THR A 238 14.91 9.37 3.36
CA THR A 238 15.46 8.84 4.62
C THR A 238 14.46 8.97 5.76
N PRO A 239 14.57 8.12 6.81
CA PRO A 239 13.77 8.27 8.04
C PRO A 239 13.86 9.66 8.65
N ARG A 240 15.05 10.27 8.67
CA ARG A 240 15.24 11.63 9.17
C ARG A 240 14.42 12.65 8.40
N GLU A 241 14.41 12.57 7.07
CA GLU A 241 13.59 13.45 6.23
C GLU A 241 12.10 13.22 6.47
N LEU A 242 11.67 11.96 6.66
CA LEU A 242 10.29 11.63 6.99
C LEU A 242 9.87 12.29 8.30
N PHE A 243 10.67 12.17 9.37
CA PHE A 243 10.39 12.81 10.65
C PHE A 243 10.32 14.33 10.54
N ASN A 244 11.26 14.94 9.81
CA ASN A 244 11.25 16.39 9.59
C ASN A 244 9.96 16.84 8.89
N LYS A 245 9.50 16.12 7.86
CA LYS A 245 8.24 16.45 7.17
C LYS A 245 7.02 16.28 8.07
N ILE A 246 6.98 15.23 8.88
CA ILE A 246 5.92 15.03 9.88
C ILE A 246 5.88 16.23 10.86
N ASP A 247 7.04 16.72 11.31
CA ASP A 247 7.14 17.89 12.19
C ASP A 247 6.77 19.21 11.51
N GLU A 248 7.17 19.42 10.26
CA GLU A 248 6.81 20.59 9.45
C GLU A 248 5.29 20.68 9.24
N LEU A 249 4.66 19.54 8.97
CA LEU A 249 3.22 19.39 8.86
C LEU A 249 2.50 19.38 10.22
N LYS A 250 3.25 19.34 11.33
CA LYS A 250 2.75 19.32 12.72
C LYS A 250 1.82 18.15 13.03
N LEU A 251 2.07 17.00 12.40
CA LEU A 251 1.25 15.81 12.57
C LEU A 251 1.58 15.10 13.90
N ASP A 252 0.56 14.77 14.70
CA ASP A 252 0.70 13.87 15.85
C ASP A 252 0.63 12.42 15.35
N ALA A 253 1.80 11.80 15.17
CA ALA A 253 1.94 10.50 14.53
C ALA A 253 2.76 9.49 15.36
N LEU A 254 2.34 8.23 15.31
CA LEU A 254 3.15 7.07 15.70
C LEU A 254 3.78 6.49 14.44
N VAL A 255 5.10 6.30 14.44
CA VAL A 255 5.85 5.73 13.32
C VAL A 255 6.37 4.36 13.71
N ILE A 256 5.95 3.32 13.01
CA ILE A 256 6.20 1.91 13.36
C ILE A 256 7.13 1.28 12.33
N PRO A 257 8.44 1.16 12.61
CA PRO A 257 9.38 0.50 11.72
C PRO A 257 9.11 -1.00 11.58
N HIS A 258 9.25 -1.47 10.34
CA HIS A 258 9.23 -2.87 9.95
C HIS A 258 10.12 -3.08 8.71
N GLY A 259 10.24 -4.29 8.18
CA GLY A 259 11.21 -4.58 7.11
C GLY A 259 12.71 -4.38 7.46
N THR A 260 13.07 -4.29 8.74
CA THR A 260 14.39 -3.78 9.20
C THR A 260 15.51 -4.81 9.36
N THR A 261 15.23 -6.10 9.14
CA THR A 261 16.21 -7.18 9.29
C THR A 261 16.28 -8.04 8.04
N TRP A 262 17.41 -8.71 7.80
CA TRP A 262 17.60 -9.53 6.61
C TRP A 262 16.41 -10.48 6.33
N GLY A 263 15.88 -10.42 5.11
CA GLY A 263 14.68 -11.16 4.70
C GLY A 263 14.31 -10.87 3.25
N ILE A 264 13.04 -11.04 2.91
CA ILE A 264 12.52 -10.87 1.53
C ILE A 264 12.78 -9.44 1.02
N HIS A 265 12.61 -8.43 1.89
CA HIS A 265 12.65 -7.02 1.52
C HIS A 265 13.97 -6.32 1.90
N SER A 266 14.89 -7.04 2.54
CA SER A 266 16.01 -6.43 3.26
C SER A 266 17.33 -7.10 2.85
N PRO A 267 18.35 -6.34 2.40
CA PRO A 267 19.63 -6.89 1.97
C PRO A 267 20.31 -7.80 3.01
N ALA A 268 21.17 -8.69 2.53
CA ALA A 268 21.97 -9.53 3.41
C ALA A 268 22.82 -8.65 4.36
N ASN A 269 22.80 -8.98 5.65
CA ASN A 269 23.42 -8.24 6.77
C ASN A 269 22.71 -6.95 7.21
N SER A 270 21.52 -6.63 6.66
CA SER A 270 20.64 -5.62 7.24
C SER A 270 20.29 -5.96 8.68
N ASN A 271 20.38 -4.96 9.55
CA ASN A 271 20.05 -5.09 10.96
C ASN A 271 19.42 -3.81 11.49
N ILE A 272 18.69 -3.94 12.59
CA ILE A 272 17.91 -2.87 13.22
C ILE A 272 18.72 -1.61 13.59
N SER A 273 20.04 -1.68 13.72
CA SER A 273 20.83 -0.50 14.11
C SER A 273 20.72 0.65 13.11
N SER A 274 20.46 0.38 11.82
CA SER A 274 20.23 1.43 10.82
C SER A 274 19.01 2.30 11.15
N GLN A 275 18.07 1.77 11.93
CA GLN A 275 16.87 2.45 12.42
C GLN A 275 17.09 3.27 13.68
N LEU A 276 18.21 3.07 14.38
CA LEU A 276 18.46 3.62 15.72
C LEU A 276 19.58 4.66 15.75
N MET A 277 20.31 4.81 14.63
CA MET A 277 21.48 5.67 14.51
C MET A 277 21.26 6.77 13.47
N ASN A 278 22.16 7.76 13.42
CA ASN A 278 22.20 8.81 12.40
C ASN A 278 20.89 9.60 12.26
N ASP A 279 20.23 9.87 13.38
CA ASP A 279 18.93 10.57 13.46
C ASP A 279 17.79 9.86 12.70
N ASN A 280 17.93 8.56 12.42
CA ASN A 280 16.85 7.74 11.85
C ASN A 280 15.84 7.25 12.89
N HIS A 281 15.94 7.73 14.13
CA HIS A 281 15.05 7.41 15.24
C HIS A 281 14.58 8.70 15.91
N ASP A 282 13.26 8.87 15.97
CA ASP A 282 12.61 9.86 16.82
C ASP A 282 11.93 9.12 17.99
N PRO A 283 12.39 9.27 19.24
CA PRO A 283 11.82 8.56 20.39
C PRO A 283 10.39 9.02 20.78
N GLU A 284 9.96 10.21 20.34
CA GLU A 284 8.59 10.69 20.59
C GLU A 284 7.59 10.03 19.63
N LYS A 285 8.02 9.76 18.39
CA LYS A 285 7.16 9.19 17.33
C LYS A 285 7.35 7.69 17.13
N GLN A 286 8.56 7.17 17.28
CA GLN A 286 8.90 5.76 17.04
C GLN A 286 8.94 4.97 18.36
N ARG A 287 7.76 4.65 18.89
CA ARG A 287 7.59 3.99 20.21
C ARG A 287 7.12 2.53 20.14
N LEU A 288 6.87 2.04 18.92
CA LEU A 288 6.43 0.68 18.63
C LEU A 288 7.26 0.14 17.46
N MET A 289 7.38 -1.19 17.34
CA MET A 289 8.05 -1.85 16.22
C MET A 289 7.30 -3.15 15.88
N GLU A 290 7.26 -3.48 14.60
CA GLU A 290 6.81 -4.79 14.13
C GLU A 290 7.98 -5.78 14.08
N VAL A 291 7.79 -6.93 14.72
CA VAL A 291 8.86 -7.95 14.90
C VAL A 291 8.71 -9.12 13.91
N TYR A 292 7.54 -9.30 13.29
CA TYR A 292 7.26 -10.37 12.32
C TYR A 292 6.70 -9.79 11.01
N SER A 293 7.59 -9.38 10.10
CA SER A 293 7.25 -8.69 8.85
C SER A 293 8.08 -9.24 7.68
N GLY A 294 7.73 -10.42 7.16
CA GLY A 294 8.53 -11.08 6.11
C GLY A 294 9.98 -11.42 6.52
N HIS A 295 10.27 -11.37 7.82
CA HIS A 295 11.61 -11.56 8.41
C HIS A 295 11.83 -13.00 8.85
N GLY A 296 13.11 -13.40 8.82
CA GLY A 296 13.58 -14.58 9.54
C GLY A 296 13.39 -14.46 11.06
N ASN A 297 13.62 -15.58 11.76
CA ASN A 297 13.32 -15.77 13.18
C ASN A 297 13.72 -14.57 14.08
N SER A 298 12.77 -14.00 14.81
CA SER A 298 13.00 -12.98 15.85
C SER A 298 13.60 -13.58 17.13
N GLU A 299 13.61 -14.91 17.24
CA GLU A 299 14.22 -15.65 18.32
C GLU A 299 15.64 -16.10 17.96
N ILE A 300 16.60 -15.79 18.83
CA ILE A 300 17.93 -16.38 18.75
C ILE A 300 17.80 -17.86 19.11
N TYR A 301 18.14 -18.76 18.18
CA TYR A 301 18.27 -20.18 18.50
C TYR A 301 19.30 -20.35 19.63
N ARG A 302 18.84 -20.84 20.79
CA ARG A 302 19.71 -21.27 21.89
C ARG A 302 19.54 -22.76 22.10
N ASN A 303 20.63 -23.50 22.06
CA ASN A 303 20.63 -24.90 22.51
C ASN A 303 20.54 -24.92 24.04
N ILE A 304 19.31 -25.00 24.56
CA ILE A 304 19.04 -25.12 25.98
C ILE A 304 19.22 -26.60 26.34
N LEU A 305 20.41 -26.97 26.80
CA LEU A 305 20.64 -28.28 27.40
C LEU A 305 20.02 -28.26 28.81
N HIS A 306 19.00 -29.09 29.04
CA HIS A 306 18.55 -29.39 30.39
C HIS A 306 19.66 -30.16 31.11
N THR A 307 20.29 -29.53 32.10
CA THR A 307 21.21 -30.16 33.05
C THR A 307 20.45 -30.86 34.16
#